data_AF-A0A418ZTU2-F1
#
_entry.id   AF-A0A418ZTU2-F1
#
_cell.length_a   1.000
_cell.length_b   1.000
_cell.length_c   1.000
_cell.angle_alpha   90.00
_cell.angle_beta   90.00
_cell.angle_gamma   90.00
#
_symmetry.space_group_name_H-M   'P 1'
#
loop_
_entity.id
_entity.type
_entity.pdbx_description
1 polymer ?
#
loop_
_entity_poly.entity_id
_entity_poly.type
_entity_poly.pdbx_seq_one_letter_code
_entity_poly.pdbx_strand_id
1 'polypeptide(L)'
;MSGPGYVELQVTSDFSFLRGASSAEELFATAALMGMEALAITDRNSLAGIVRAHVAAKETGVRLIVGCRLDLNCGMSLLVYPTDRPAYSHLCRLLSVGKARAGKGKCHLEWSDVSEACEGLIGILIPDQADDLCALQLRRMRQAFGNRAHLALTLRRRPNDQLRLHELSNLAARLRVATVVTNDVLFHAPDRRILQDVVTAIRHNTTVDALGFRRERHADRYMKTPAEMHRLFTRYPEALARSARIAEACRFSLDELEYQYPEERDDPTVTAQATLERLTWEGAAERYPEGIPIEVTASLQHELRLIDRLDYAPYFLTVNSIVRFARSRGILCQGRGSAANSAVCFVLGITSIDPGRNDLLFERFVSEERREPPDIDVDFEHERREEVIQWIYRTYGRDRAALTAVVTRYRSKGALRDVGKALGLPEDLI
;
A
#
# COMPACT_ATOMS: atom_id res chain seq x y z
N MET A 1 -3.80 34.62 -14.51
CA MET A 1 -2.85 34.22 -13.45
C MET A 1 -3.45 33.00 -12.78
N SER A 2 -2.79 31.84 -12.90
CA SER A 2 -3.20 30.63 -12.17
C SER A 2 -3.25 30.97 -10.69
N GLY A 3 -4.41 30.84 -10.06
CA GLY A 3 -4.50 30.96 -8.60
C GLY A 3 -3.54 29.95 -7.93
N PRO A 4 -3.17 30.14 -6.66
CA PRO A 4 -2.38 29.17 -5.94
C PRO A 4 -3.02 27.78 -6.08
N GLY A 5 -2.25 26.78 -6.48
CA GLY A 5 -2.77 25.43 -6.73
C GLY A 5 -3.50 24.88 -5.50
N TYR A 6 -4.64 24.23 -5.72
CA TYR A 6 -5.31 23.44 -4.69
C TYR A 6 -5.01 21.96 -4.92
N VAL A 7 -4.64 21.25 -3.86
CA VAL A 7 -4.41 19.81 -3.87
C VAL A 7 -5.34 19.17 -2.85
N GLU A 8 -6.12 18.17 -3.26
CA GLU A 8 -6.92 17.42 -2.30
C GLU A 8 -6.03 16.46 -1.50
N LEU A 9 -6.05 16.64 -0.18
CA LEU A 9 -5.24 15.86 0.76
C LEU A 9 -6.04 14.73 1.42
N GLN A 10 -7.38 14.79 1.39
CA GLN A 10 -8.24 13.84 2.09
C GLN A 10 -9.15 13.06 1.12
N VAL A 11 -8.61 11.99 0.53
CA VAL A 11 -9.35 11.09 -0.36
C VAL A 11 -9.32 9.66 0.15
N THR A 12 -10.50 9.05 0.24
CA THR A 12 -10.68 7.65 0.59
C THR A 12 -10.92 6.83 -0.68
N SER A 13 -10.14 5.75 -0.88
CA SER A 13 -10.35 4.80 -1.98
C SER A 13 -11.21 3.62 -1.53
N ASP A 14 -11.57 2.75 -2.47
CA ASP A 14 -12.27 1.48 -2.20
C ASP A 14 -11.47 0.49 -1.30
N PHE A 15 -10.18 0.74 -1.08
CA PHE A 15 -9.36 0.01 -0.10
C PHE A 15 -9.65 0.37 1.36
N SER A 16 -10.35 1.47 1.60
CA SER A 16 -11.12 1.64 2.82
C SER A 16 -12.45 0.88 2.67
N PHE A 17 -12.38 -0.44 2.87
CA PHE A 17 -13.46 -1.37 2.50
C PHE A 17 -14.85 -0.90 2.95
N LEU A 18 -15.76 -0.84 1.97
CA LEU A 18 -17.15 -0.39 2.14
C LEU A 18 -17.28 1.03 2.73
N ARG A 19 -16.28 1.89 2.48
CA ARG A 19 -16.28 3.31 2.85
C ARG A 19 -16.00 4.20 1.64
N GLY A 20 -14.92 3.98 0.91
CA GLY A 20 -14.71 4.63 -0.38
C GLY A 20 -15.53 3.91 -1.45
N ALA A 21 -16.14 4.69 -2.35
CA ALA A 21 -16.97 4.17 -3.44
C ALA A 21 -16.32 4.37 -4.81
N SER A 22 -15.01 4.60 -4.85
CA SER A 22 -14.28 4.78 -6.11
C SER A 22 -12.91 4.12 -6.05
N SER A 23 -12.51 3.55 -7.18
CA SER A 23 -11.18 2.99 -7.33
C SER A 23 -10.14 4.10 -7.47
N ALA A 24 -8.87 3.75 -7.26
CA ALA A 24 -7.78 4.69 -7.51
C ALA A 24 -7.75 5.14 -8.99
N GLU A 25 -8.04 4.25 -9.94
CA GLU A 25 -8.11 4.57 -11.37
C GLU A 25 -9.16 5.68 -11.64
N GLU A 26 -10.37 5.53 -11.11
CA GLU A 26 -11.44 6.55 -11.27
C GLU A 26 -11.07 7.89 -10.62
N LEU A 27 -10.45 7.84 -9.43
CA LEU A 27 -10.04 9.02 -8.68
C LEU A 27 -8.94 9.79 -9.44
N PHE A 28 -7.88 9.12 -9.88
CA PHE A 28 -6.77 9.76 -10.58
C PHE A 28 -7.16 10.25 -11.98
N ALA A 29 -7.98 9.49 -12.72
CA ALA A 29 -8.50 9.94 -14.01
C ALA A 29 -9.33 11.21 -13.87
N THR A 30 -10.19 11.27 -12.84
CA THR A 30 -10.99 12.46 -12.55
C THR A 30 -10.11 13.64 -12.12
N ALA A 31 -9.07 13.41 -11.32
CA ALA A 31 -8.13 14.46 -10.92
C ALA A 31 -7.39 15.06 -12.13
N ALA A 32 -6.99 14.22 -13.08
CA ALA A 32 -6.37 14.66 -14.33
C ALA A 32 -7.33 15.53 -15.16
N LEU A 33 -8.59 15.11 -15.31
CA LEU A 33 -9.63 15.89 -15.98
C LEU A 33 -9.90 17.25 -15.30
N MET A 34 -9.73 17.31 -13.98
CA MET A 34 -9.87 18.54 -13.19
C MET A 34 -8.62 19.45 -13.22
N GLY A 35 -7.53 19.01 -13.85
CA GLY A 35 -6.27 19.75 -13.91
C GLY A 35 -5.53 19.81 -12.57
N MET A 36 -5.67 18.78 -11.72
CA MET A 36 -4.92 18.70 -10.46
C MET A 36 -3.50 18.17 -10.71
N GLU A 37 -2.49 18.80 -10.11
CA GLU A 37 -1.09 18.36 -10.22
C GLU A 37 -0.78 17.15 -9.33
N ALA A 38 -1.49 17.03 -8.21
CA ALA A 38 -1.30 15.97 -7.24
C ALA A 38 -2.62 15.60 -6.56
N LEU A 39 -2.68 14.37 -6.04
CA LEU A 39 -3.81 13.84 -5.28
C LEU A 39 -3.29 12.95 -4.14
N ALA A 40 -3.78 13.17 -2.92
CA ALA A 40 -3.45 12.28 -1.81
C ALA A 40 -4.47 11.17 -1.63
N ILE A 41 -4.01 9.95 -1.36
CA ILE A 41 -4.86 8.85 -0.89
C ILE A 41 -4.60 8.65 0.60
N THR A 42 -5.67 8.74 1.40
CA THR A 42 -5.65 8.64 2.86
C THR A 42 -6.64 7.60 3.36
N ASP A 43 -6.44 6.36 2.92
CA ASP A 43 -7.27 5.24 3.37
C ASP A 43 -7.21 5.04 4.89
N ARG A 44 -8.31 4.52 5.45
CA ARG A 44 -8.52 4.42 6.89
C ARG A 44 -7.71 3.27 7.48
N ASN A 45 -6.75 3.60 8.34
CA ASN A 45 -5.88 2.68 9.07
C ASN A 45 -5.22 1.63 8.15
N SER A 46 -4.91 2.01 6.90
CA SER A 46 -4.39 1.08 5.89
C SER A 46 -3.68 1.80 4.75
N LEU A 47 -2.62 1.19 4.23
CA LEU A 47 -1.92 1.59 3.01
C LEU A 47 -2.15 0.59 1.86
N ALA A 48 -3.10 -0.33 2.00
CA ALA A 48 -3.31 -1.42 1.05
C ALA A 48 -3.62 -0.96 -0.38
N GLY A 49 -4.25 0.22 -0.54
CA GLY A 49 -4.59 0.81 -1.84
C GLY A 49 -3.48 1.60 -2.51
N ILE A 50 -2.37 1.87 -1.80
CA ILE A 50 -1.33 2.81 -2.26
C ILE A 50 -0.61 2.31 -3.52
N VAL A 51 -0.41 1.00 -3.68
CA VAL A 51 0.18 0.43 -4.91
C VAL A 51 -0.75 0.67 -6.13
N ARG A 52 -2.07 0.52 -5.97
CA ARG A 52 -3.03 0.80 -7.05
C ARG A 52 -3.08 2.29 -7.38
N ALA A 53 -2.98 3.13 -6.36
CA ALA A 53 -2.88 4.57 -6.54
C ALA A 53 -1.58 4.98 -7.26
N HIS A 54 -0.46 4.31 -6.99
CA HIS A 54 0.82 4.58 -7.65
C HIS A 54 0.77 4.24 -9.14
N VAL A 55 0.16 3.11 -9.50
CA VAL A 55 -0.05 2.75 -10.91
C VAL A 55 -0.94 3.79 -11.61
N ALA A 56 -2.09 4.14 -11.01
CA ALA A 56 -3.00 5.13 -11.58
C ALA A 56 -2.37 6.53 -11.70
N ALA A 57 -1.51 6.91 -10.74
CA ALA A 57 -0.73 8.15 -10.79
C ALA A 57 0.23 8.19 -11.98
N LYS A 58 0.94 7.09 -12.24
CA LYS A 58 1.84 6.99 -13.40
C LYS A 58 1.09 7.06 -14.73
N GLU A 59 -0.07 6.40 -14.82
CA GLU A 59 -0.88 6.39 -16.05
C GLU A 59 -1.49 7.76 -16.38
N THR A 60 -1.88 8.52 -15.35
CA THR A 60 -2.58 9.80 -15.52
C THR A 60 -1.66 11.02 -15.48
N GLY A 61 -0.43 10.87 -14.97
CA GLY A 61 0.51 11.96 -14.73
C GLY A 61 0.20 12.81 -13.49
N VAL A 62 -0.88 12.53 -12.76
CA VAL A 62 -1.21 13.20 -11.49
C VAL A 62 -0.37 12.57 -10.38
N ARG A 63 0.41 13.39 -9.67
CA ARG A 63 1.32 12.86 -8.64
C ARG A 63 0.56 12.33 -7.42
N LEU A 64 0.85 11.09 -7.04
CA LEU A 64 0.36 10.52 -5.78
C LEU A 64 1.05 11.18 -4.58
N ILE A 65 0.26 11.56 -3.58
CA ILE A 65 0.73 11.85 -2.23
C ILE A 65 0.31 10.68 -1.34
N VAL A 66 1.29 9.92 -0.84
CA VAL A 66 1.03 8.83 0.08
C VAL A 66 0.55 9.41 1.42
N GLY A 67 -0.58 8.91 1.92
CA GLY A 67 -1.10 9.30 3.22
C GLY A 67 -1.91 8.19 3.85
N CYS A 68 -2.30 8.40 5.10
CA CYS A 68 -3.19 7.50 5.82
C CYS A 68 -4.09 8.31 6.75
N ARG A 69 -5.37 7.94 6.82
CA ARG A 69 -6.25 8.42 7.88
C ARG A 69 -6.11 7.48 9.07
N LEU A 70 -5.62 7.99 10.19
CA LEU A 70 -5.55 7.29 11.46
C LEU A 70 -6.80 7.61 12.27
N ASP A 71 -7.63 6.60 12.51
CA ASP A 71 -8.74 6.67 13.46
C ASP A 71 -8.34 5.91 14.72
N LEU A 72 -8.10 6.65 15.80
CA LEU A 72 -7.62 6.14 17.08
C LEU A 72 -8.78 5.64 17.93
N ASN A 73 -8.47 4.77 18.89
CA ASN A 73 -9.45 4.18 19.80
C ASN A 73 -10.14 5.22 20.70
N CYS A 74 -9.42 6.29 21.07
CA CYS A 74 -9.98 7.41 21.84
C CYS A 74 -10.91 8.34 21.03
N GLY A 75 -11.23 8.00 19.78
CA GLY A 75 -12.12 8.77 18.91
C GLY A 75 -11.43 9.92 18.16
N MET A 76 -10.14 10.15 18.40
CA MET A 76 -9.35 11.12 17.64
C MET A 76 -9.09 10.61 16.21
N SER A 77 -9.29 11.49 15.23
CA SER A 77 -9.09 11.20 13.80
C SER A 77 -8.10 12.19 13.22
N LEU A 78 -7.08 11.70 12.54
CA LEU A 78 -6.05 12.54 11.93
C LEU A 78 -5.57 11.95 10.61
N LEU A 79 -5.11 12.82 9.71
CA LEU A 79 -4.41 12.43 8.50
C LEU A 79 -2.92 12.54 8.75
N VAL A 80 -2.16 11.56 8.29
CA VAL A 80 -0.70 11.58 8.35
C VAL A 80 -0.10 11.37 6.97
N TYR A 81 0.98 12.09 6.67
CA TYR A 81 1.68 12.03 5.39
C TYR A 81 3.18 11.91 5.63
N PRO A 82 3.83 10.82 5.20
CA PRO A 82 5.29 10.73 5.24
C PRO A 82 5.93 11.69 4.25
N THR A 83 6.97 12.41 4.69
CA THR A 83 7.75 13.30 3.81
C THR A 83 8.81 12.55 3.03
N ASP A 84 9.33 11.45 3.58
CA ASP A 84 10.44 10.64 3.05
C ASP A 84 10.26 9.14 3.37
N ARG A 85 11.21 8.32 2.90
CA ARG A 85 11.24 6.86 3.11
C ARG A 85 11.32 6.46 4.59
N PRO A 86 12.16 7.06 5.47
CA PRO A 86 12.14 6.78 6.90
C PRO A 86 10.76 7.03 7.55
N ALA A 87 10.12 8.16 7.24
CA ALA A 87 8.79 8.49 7.75
C ALA A 87 7.73 7.48 7.27
N TYR A 88 7.82 7.03 6.02
CA TYR A 88 6.96 5.97 5.50
C TYR A 88 7.15 4.65 6.25
N SER A 89 8.40 4.28 6.59
CA SER A 89 8.70 3.12 7.43
C SER A 89 8.08 3.24 8.82
N HIS A 90 8.16 4.41 9.46
CA HIS A 90 7.51 4.68 10.75
C HIS A 90 5.99 4.50 10.66
N LEU A 91 5.35 5.02 9.61
CA LEU A 91 3.91 4.84 9.39
C LEU A 91 3.53 3.37 9.18
N CYS A 92 4.29 2.62 8.38
CA CYS A 92 4.08 1.20 8.18
C CYS A 92 4.17 0.42 9.50
N ARG A 93 5.18 0.70 10.33
CA ARG A 93 5.35 0.06 11.65
C ARG A 93 4.18 0.40 12.58
N LEU A 94 3.77 1.66 12.62
CA LEU A 94 2.61 2.11 13.40
C LEU A 94 1.35 1.31 13.02
N LEU A 95 1.05 1.20 11.73
CA LEU A 95 -0.10 0.44 11.26
C LEU A 95 0.01 -1.06 11.58
N SER A 96 1.20 -1.64 11.49
CA SER A 96 1.44 -3.04 11.88
C SER A 96 1.17 -3.27 13.36
N VAL A 97 1.62 -2.37 14.24
CA VAL A 97 1.31 -2.41 15.68
C VAL A 97 -0.20 -2.38 15.91
N GLY A 98 -0.91 -1.44 15.28
CA GLY A 98 -2.35 -1.31 15.45
C GLY A 98 -3.13 -2.52 14.93
N LYS A 99 -2.71 -3.09 13.79
CA LYS A 99 -3.31 -4.31 13.21
C LYS A 99 -3.00 -5.56 14.03
N ALA A 100 -1.82 -5.67 14.65
CA ALA A 100 -1.48 -6.80 15.50
C ALA A 100 -2.27 -6.82 16.82
N ARG A 101 -2.56 -5.63 17.38
CA ARG A 101 -3.40 -5.48 18.58
C ARG A 101 -4.89 -5.70 18.30
N ALA A 102 -5.29 -5.61 17.05
CA ALA A 102 -6.68 -5.70 16.64
C ALA A 102 -6.97 -7.03 15.95
N GLY A 103 -8.20 -7.53 16.07
CA GLY A 103 -8.62 -8.71 15.31
C GLY A 103 -8.72 -8.43 13.81
N LYS A 104 -9.08 -9.47 13.04
CA LYS A 104 -9.26 -9.40 11.58
C LYS A 104 -10.07 -8.16 11.15
N GLY A 105 -9.50 -7.38 10.22
CA GLY A 105 -10.16 -6.22 9.62
C GLY A 105 -10.26 -4.98 10.53
N LYS A 106 -9.62 -4.99 11.70
CA LYS A 106 -9.58 -3.86 12.65
C LYS A 106 -8.15 -3.36 12.82
N CYS A 107 -8.02 -2.19 13.44
CA CYS A 107 -6.75 -1.58 13.80
C CYS A 107 -6.97 -0.76 15.08
N HIS A 108 -6.21 -1.05 16.14
CA HIS A 108 -6.32 -0.43 17.45
C HIS A 108 -5.06 0.40 17.71
N LEU A 109 -5.18 1.71 17.50
CA LEU A 109 -4.11 2.68 17.72
C LEU A 109 -4.49 3.63 18.85
N GLU A 110 -3.53 3.89 19.72
CA GLU A 110 -3.61 4.88 20.78
C GLU A 110 -2.79 6.12 20.40
N TRP A 111 -3.01 7.23 21.11
CA TRP A 111 -2.26 8.47 20.86
C TRP A 111 -0.76 8.31 21.11
N SER A 112 -0.36 7.49 22.09
CA SER A 112 1.05 7.23 22.41
C SER A 112 1.79 6.65 21.20
N ASP A 113 1.18 5.68 20.51
CA ASP A 113 1.77 5.05 19.33
C ASP A 113 2.04 6.10 18.22
N VAL A 114 1.08 7.01 18.01
CA VAL A 114 1.24 8.10 17.03
C VAL A 114 2.34 9.06 17.44
N SER A 115 2.37 9.46 18.71
CA SER A 115 3.37 10.43 19.19
C SER A 115 4.80 9.88 19.11
N GLU A 116 4.99 8.57 19.29
CA GLU A 116 6.29 7.91 19.16
C GLU A 116 6.73 7.76 17.69
N ALA A 117 5.77 7.57 16.77
CA ALA A 117 6.04 7.36 15.35
C ALA A 117 5.87 8.62 14.47
N CYS A 118 5.72 9.81 15.06
CA CYS A 118 5.39 11.03 14.32
C CYS A 118 6.57 11.71 13.61
N GLU A 119 7.80 11.24 13.79
CA GLU A 119 8.98 11.81 13.14
C GLU A 119 8.89 11.70 11.61
N GLY A 120 9.17 12.80 10.90
CA GLY A 120 9.02 12.90 9.44
C GLY A 120 7.58 12.90 8.90
N LEU A 121 6.56 12.72 9.73
CA LEU A 121 5.14 12.81 9.32
C LEU A 121 4.59 14.24 9.38
N ILE A 122 3.78 14.65 8.39
CA ILE A 122 2.89 15.81 8.52
C ILE A 122 1.57 15.33 9.09
N GLY A 123 1.02 16.01 10.09
CA GLY A 123 -0.21 15.62 10.79
C GLY A 123 -1.32 16.65 10.63
N ILE A 124 -2.50 16.24 10.18
CA ILE A 124 -3.68 17.08 10.06
C ILE A 124 -4.80 16.50 10.95
N LEU A 125 -5.19 17.20 12.01
CA LEU A 125 -6.33 16.82 12.84
C LEU A 125 -7.63 16.98 12.05
N ILE A 126 -8.52 15.99 12.10
CA ILE A 126 -9.89 16.08 11.56
C ILE A 126 -10.84 16.38 12.73
N PRO A 127 -11.26 17.64 12.92
CA PRO A 127 -12.12 18.01 14.04
C PRO A 127 -13.60 17.79 13.73
N ASP A 128 -14.40 17.66 14.80
CA ASP A 128 -15.86 17.76 14.70
C ASP A 128 -16.35 19.20 14.88
N GLN A 129 -16.25 19.70 16.12
CA GLN A 129 -16.61 21.05 16.55
C GLN A 129 -15.41 21.75 17.21
N ALA A 130 -15.48 23.06 17.39
CA ALA A 130 -14.45 23.84 18.08
C ALA A 130 -14.65 23.81 19.62
N ASP A 131 -14.71 22.62 20.19
CA ASP A 131 -14.95 22.38 21.62
C ASP A 131 -13.64 22.13 22.41
N ASP A 132 -13.79 21.88 23.72
CA ASP A 132 -12.65 21.60 24.61
C ASP A 132 -11.90 20.31 24.22
N LEU A 133 -12.60 19.33 23.67
CA LEU A 133 -11.99 18.10 23.16
C LEU A 133 -11.09 18.39 21.96
N CYS A 134 -11.58 19.17 20.99
CA CYS A 134 -10.78 19.64 19.86
C CYS A 134 -9.59 20.46 20.34
N ALA A 135 -9.76 21.33 21.33
CA ALA A 135 -8.65 22.12 21.90
C ALA A 135 -7.58 21.21 22.53
N LEU A 136 -7.99 20.18 23.27
CA LEU A 136 -7.09 19.18 23.87
C LEU A 136 -6.33 18.40 22.78
N GLN A 137 -7.05 17.88 21.79
CA GLN A 137 -6.47 17.14 20.66
C GLN A 137 -5.50 18.02 19.86
N LEU A 138 -5.83 19.28 19.63
CA LEU A 138 -4.98 20.21 18.89
C LEU A 138 -3.70 20.58 19.65
N ARG A 139 -3.76 20.69 21.00
CA ARG A 139 -2.56 20.82 21.84
C ARG A 139 -1.65 19.61 21.73
N ARG A 140 -2.22 18.40 21.76
CA ARG A 140 -1.46 17.15 21.56
C ARG A 140 -0.77 17.14 20.19
N MET A 141 -1.50 17.51 19.13
CA MET A 141 -0.93 17.64 17.79
C MET A 141 0.22 18.64 17.74
N ARG A 142 0.06 19.82 18.36
CA ARG A 142 1.11 20.84 18.41
C ARG A 142 2.35 20.36 19.15
N GLN A 143 2.17 19.61 20.25
CA GLN A 143 3.28 19.08 21.04
C GLN A 143 4.07 18.02 20.28
N ALA A 144 3.40 17.09 19.58
CA ALA A 144 4.06 15.99 18.88
C ALA A 144 4.61 16.42 17.49
N PHE A 145 3.81 17.09 16.68
CA PHE A 145 4.17 17.43 15.30
C PHE A 145 4.84 18.80 15.17
N GLY A 146 4.78 19.66 16.18
CA GLY A 146 5.35 21.00 16.14
C GLY A 146 4.74 21.84 15.02
N ASN A 147 5.58 22.34 14.11
CA ASN A 147 5.15 23.13 12.95
C ASN A 147 4.52 22.29 11.83
N ARG A 148 4.62 20.95 11.90
CA ARG A 148 3.99 20.00 10.97
C ARG A 148 2.56 19.65 11.39
N ALA A 149 2.07 20.24 12.49
CA ALA A 149 0.70 20.10 12.95
C ALA A 149 -0.23 21.05 12.17
N HIS A 150 -1.36 20.51 11.71
CA HIS A 150 -2.41 21.28 11.07
C HIS A 150 -3.81 20.88 11.57
N LEU A 151 -4.79 21.75 11.34
CA LEU A 151 -6.20 21.50 11.58
C LEU A 151 -6.97 21.52 10.25
N ALA A 152 -7.73 20.47 9.95
CA ALA A 152 -8.57 20.41 8.76
C ALA A 152 -9.77 21.37 8.87
N LEU A 153 -10.02 22.12 7.80
CA LEU A 153 -11.23 22.88 7.56
C LEU A 153 -11.99 22.20 6.42
N THR A 154 -12.96 21.36 6.79
CA THR A 154 -13.78 20.60 5.85
C THR A 154 -15.21 21.11 5.85
N LEU A 155 -15.75 21.42 4.67
CA LEU A 155 -17.14 21.85 4.52
C LEU A 155 -18.08 20.63 4.54
N ARG A 156 -19.08 20.67 5.40
CA ARG A 156 -20.11 19.64 5.62
C ARG A 156 -21.48 20.02 5.06
N ARG A 157 -21.66 21.29 4.68
CA ARG A 157 -22.91 21.90 4.19
C ARG A 157 -24.10 21.67 5.11
N ARG A 158 -23.88 21.89 6.40
CA ARG A 158 -24.93 21.88 7.44
C ARG A 158 -25.30 23.30 7.87
N PRO A 159 -26.44 23.50 8.56
CA PRO A 159 -26.71 24.76 9.23
C PRO A 159 -25.51 25.18 10.09
N ASN A 160 -25.15 26.47 10.04
CA ASN A 160 -24.05 27.07 10.81
C ASN A 160 -22.64 26.52 10.51
N ASP A 161 -22.44 25.80 9.40
CA ASP A 161 -21.15 25.19 9.11
C ASP A 161 -20.03 26.23 8.86
N GLN A 162 -20.37 27.40 8.32
CA GLN A 162 -19.43 28.52 8.20
C GLN A 162 -19.03 29.12 9.55
N LEU A 163 -19.95 29.15 10.53
CA LEU A 163 -19.64 29.56 11.90
C LEU A 163 -18.69 28.54 12.55
N ARG A 164 -18.98 27.25 12.39
CA ARG A 164 -18.11 26.17 12.86
C ARG A 164 -16.69 26.28 12.29
N LEU A 165 -16.54 26.51 10.98
CA LEU A 165 -15.24 26.72 10.35
C LEU A 165 -14.51 27.95 10.90
N HIS A 166 -15.26 29.03 11.19
CA HIS A 166 -14.70 30.23 11.81
C HIS A 166 -14.20 29.96 13.23
N GLU A 167 -14.99 29.28 14.06
CA GLU A 167 -14.60 28.90 15.42
C GLU A 167 -13.39 27.96 15.44
N LEU A 168 -13.35 26.97 14.53
CA LEU A 168 -12.21 26.07 14.35
C LEU A 168 -10.95 26.84 13.95
N SER A 169 -11.07 27.78 13.00
CA SER A 169 -9.96 28.63 12.59
C SER A 169 -9.45 29.53 13.72
N ASN A 170 -10.34 30.10 14.52
CA ASN A 170 -9.98 30.92 15.68
C ASN A 170 -9.30 30.08 16.78
N LEU A 171 -9.81 28.86 17.03
CA LEU A 171 -9.18 27.92 17.95
C LEU A 171 -7.76 27.55 17.50
N ALA A 172 -7.58 27.24 16.22
CA ALA A 172 -6.29 26.94 15.63
C ALA A 172 -5.30 28.11 15.76
N ALA A 173 -5.77 29.34 15.47
CA ALA A 173 -4.97 30.54 15.63
C ALA A 173 -4.53 30.77 17.09
N ARG A 174 -5.45 30.63 18.06
CA ARG A 174 -5.13 30.72 19.51
C ARG A 174 -4.07 29.72 19.95
N LEU A 175 -4.11 28.51 19.41
CA LEU A 175 -3.15 27.43 19.71
C LEU A 175 -1.93 27.43 18.80
N ARG A 176 -1.79 28.42 17.91
CA ARG A 176 -0.69 28.55 16.93
C ARG A 176 -0.51 27.30 16.05
N VAL A 177 -1.62 26.70 15.66
CA VAL A 177 -1.66 25.60 14.68
C VAL A 177 -2.27 26.11 13.39
N ALA A 178 -1.62 25.82 12.26
CA ALA A 178 -2.10 26.29 10.97
C ALA A 178 -3.27 25.45 10.45
N THR A 179 -4.21 26.07 9.73
CA THR A 179 -5.39 25.39 9.17
C THR A 179 -5.17 24.93 7.74
N VAL A 180 -5.82 23.88 7.27
CA VAL A 180 -5.73 23.44 5.87
C VAL A 180 -7.09 23.01 5.36
N VAL A 181 -7.42 23.37 4.13
CA VAL A 181 -8.71 23.00 3.52
C VAL A 181 -8.65 21.58 2.98
N THR A 182 -9.68 20.79 3.30
CA THR A 182 -9.90 19.44 2.77
C THR A 182 -11.37 19.26 2.39
N ASN A 183 -11.68 18.26 1.56
CA ASN A 183 -13.05 17.97 1.14
C ASN A 183 -13.59 16.62 1.69
N ASP A 184 -12.72 15.80 2.30
CA ASP A 184 -13.07 14.47 2.84
C ASP A 184 -13.75 13.56 1.80
N VAL A 185 -13.12 13.43 0.64
CA VAL A 185 -13.65 12.73 -0.54
C VAL A 185 -13.85 11.24 -0.27
N LEU A 186 -15.02 10.72 -0.65
CA LEU A 186 -15.34 9.29 -0.67
C LEU A 186 -15.54 8.74 -2.08
N PHE A 187 -15.76 9.61 -3.07
CA PHE A 187 -16.05 9.21 -4.44
C PHE A 187 -15.61 10.27 -5.46
N HIS A 188 -15.33 9.85 -6.70
CA HIS A 188 -14.86 10.78 -7.75
C HIS A 188 -15.95 11.70 -8.29
N ALA A 189 -17.20 11.22 -8.41
CA ALA A 189 -18.29 11.95 -9.07
C ALA A 189 -19.59 12.00 -8.25
N PRO A 190 -20.45 13.04 -8.39
CA PRO A 190 -21.64 13.22 -7.56
C PRO A 190 -22.67 12.08 -7.62
N ASP A 191 -22.83 11.47 -8.80
CA ASP A 191 -23.75 10.35 -9.06
C ASP A 191 -23.37 9.07 -8.30
N ARG A 192 -22.07 8.91 -8.00
CA ARG A 192 -21.54 7.80 -7.18
C ARG A 192 -22.08 7.77 -5.75
N ARG A 193 -22.75 8.83 -5.30
CA ARG A 193 -23.42 8.88 -3.99
C ARG A 193 -24.41 7.73 -3.78
N ILE A 194 -25.09 7.26 -4.82
CA ILE A 194 -26.01 6.11 -4.69
C ILE A 194 -25.23 4.85 -4.29
N LEU A 195 -24.09 4.61 -4.93
CA LEU A 195 -23.21 3.49 -4.57
C LEU A 195 -22.68 3.66 -3.14
N GLN A 196 -22.38 4.88 -2.70
CA GLN A 196 -21.96 5.16 -1.32
C GLN A 196 -22.99 4.69 -0.29
N ASP A 197 -24.28 4.94 -0.55
CA ASP A 197 -25.37 4.48 0.32
C ASP A 197 -25.45 2.95 0.32
N VAL A 198 -25.32 2.30 -0.85
CA VAL A 198 -25.32 0.84 -1.00
C VAL A 198 -24.16 0.19 -0.25
N VAL A 199 -22.91 0.64 -0.45
CA VAL A 199 -21.77 0.05 0.26
C VAL A 199 -21.85 0.30 1.77
N THR A 200 -22.46 1.41 2.19
CA THR A 200 -22.74 1.67 3.60
C THR A 200 -23.78 0.71 4.17
N ALA A 201 -24.85 0.40 3.42
CA ALA A 201 -25.85 -0.59 3.79
C ALA A 201 -25.23 -2.00 3.93
N ILE A 202 -24.41 -2.41 2.96
CA ILE A 202 -23.64 -3.67 3.01
C ILE A 202 -22.75 -3.70 4.25
N ARG A 203 -22.00 -2.63 4.53
CA ARG A 203 -21.12 -2.54 5.71
C ARG A 203 -21.86 -2.75 7.03
N HIS A 204 -23.09 -2.26 7.11
CA HIS A 204 -23.93 -2.33 8.31
C HIS A 204 -24.88 -3.53 8.31
N ASN A 205 -24.78 -4.44 7.32
CA ASN A 205 -25.65 -5.60 7.15
C ASN A 205 -27.14 -5.22 7.22
N THR A 206 -27.54 -4.20 6.48
CA THR A 206 -28.90 -3.67 6.48
C THR A 206 -29.30 -3.18 5.08
N THR A 207 -30.52 -2.71 4.92
CA THR A 207 -31.00 -2.15 3.66
C THR A 207 -30.78 -0.64 3.58
N VAL A 208 -30.77 -0.08 2.37
CA VAL A 208 -30.65 1.36 2.11
C VAL A 208 -31.76 2.15 2.81
N ASP A 209 -32.97 1.58 2.89
CA ASP A 209 -34.13 2.17 3.56
C ASP A 209 -33.99 2.16 5.08
N ALA A 210 -33.39 1.11 5.64
CA ALA A 210 -33.20 0.95 7.09
C ALA A 210 -31.94 1.65 7.65
N LEU A 211 -31.11 2.27 6.80
CA LEU A 211 -29.87 2.92 7.21
C LEU A 211 -30.06 4.04 8.25
N GLY A 212 -31.15 4.80 8.16
CA GLY A 212 -31.40 5.96 9.03
C GLY A 212 -30.19 6.90 9.14
N PHE A 213 -29.78 7.25 10.36
CA PHE A 213 -28.63 8.14 10.64
C PHE A 213 -27.25 7.53 10.38
N ARG A 214 -27.17 6.25 9.97
CA ARG A 214 -25.92 5.59 9.57
C ARG A 214 -25.52 5.93 8.14
N ARG A 215 -26.44 6.48 7.34
CA ARG A 215 -26.16 6.98 5.99
C ARG A 215 -25.10 8.10 6.06
N GLU A 216 -24.33 8.24 5.00
CA GLU A 216 -23.38 9.35 4.89
C GLU A 216 -24.13 10.68 5.06
N ARG A 217 -23.65 11.48 6.00
CA ARG A 217 -24.32 12.69 6.48
C ARG A 217 -24.12 13.89 5.56
N HIS A 218 -23.12 13.81 4.70
CA HIS A 218 -22.63 14.90 3.87
C HIS A 218 -22.74 14.48 2.40
N ALA A 219 -23.65 15.11 1.67
CA ALA A 219 -23.89 14.84 0.26
C ALA A 219 -22.70 15.21 -0.64
N ASP A 220 -21.85 16.11 -0.16
CA ASP A 220 -20.87 16.84 -0.97
C ASP A 220 -19.48 16.21 -0.93
N ARG A 221 -19.36 14.90 -0.69
CA ARG A 221 -18.07 14.18 -0.55
C ARG A 221 -17.54 13.60 -1.87
N TYR A 222 -17.88 14.23 -3.00
CA TYR A 222 -17.28 13.97 -4.31
C TYR A 222 -16.06 14.88 -4.54
N MET A 223 -15.19 14.52 -5.49
CA MET A 223 -14.06 15.38 -5.89
C MET A 223 -14.53 16.69 -6.51
N LYS A 224 -14.04 17.81 -6.00
CA LYS A 224 -14.34 19.15 -6.52
C LYS A 224 -13.15 19.71 -7.27
N THR A 225 -13.42 20.53 -8.28
CA THR A 225 -12.37 21.20 -9.01
C THR A 225 -11.61 22.19 -8.11
N PRO A 226 -10.33 22.48 -8.38
CA PRO A 226 -9.60 23.54 -7.69
C PRO A 226 -10.36 24.87 -7.67
N ALA A 227 -11.00 25.26 -8.78
CA ALA A 227 -11.78 26.49 -8.89
C ALA A 227 -13.00 26.49 -7.95
N GLU A 228 -13.71 25.36 -7.84
CA GLU A 228 -14.82 25.23 -6.91
C GLU A 228 -14.35 25.32 -5.45
N MET A 229 -13.22 24.70 -5.11
CA MET A 229 -12.65 24.78 -3.77
C MET A 229 -12.25 26.21 -3.39
N HIS A 230 -11.68 26.98 -4.33
CA HIS A 230 -11.41 28.40 -4.15
C HIS A 230 -12.67 29.23 -3.89
N ARG A 231 -13.76 28.93 -4.62
CA ARG A 231 -15.07 29.58 -4.44
C ARG A 231 -15.70 29.25 -3.09
N LEU A 232 -15.58 28.00 -2.62
CA LEU A 232 -16.18 27.55 -1.36
C LEU A 232 -15.42 28.08 -0.13
N PHE A 233 -14.11 28.26 -0.24
CA PHE A 233 -13.24 28.67 0.86
C PHE A 233 -12.62 30.06 0.65
N THR A 234 -13.33 30.98 0.01
CA THR A 234 -12.87 32.36 -0.24
C THR A 234 -12.46 33.11 1.04
N ARG A 235 -13.02 32.74 2.20
CA ARG A 235 -12.66 33.30 3.53
C ARG A 235 -11.35 32.75 4.10
N TYR A 236 -10.79 31.69 3.52
CA TYR A 236 -9.61 30.97 4.03
C TYR A 236 -8.54 30.74 2.94
N PRO A 237 -8.08 31.78 2.23
CA PRO A 237 -7.13 31.63 1.12
C PRO A 237 -5.78 31.01 1.56
N GLU A 238 -5.29 31.32 2.75
CA GLU A 238 -4.07 30.71 3.28
C GLU A 238 -4.23 29.22 3.57
N ALA A 239 -5.42 28.77 3.99
CA ALA A 239 -5.68 27.36 4.26
C ALA A 239 -5.80 26.54 2.95
N LEU A 240 -6.29 27.17 1.87
CA LEU A 240 -6.26 26.61 0.52
C LEU A 240 -4.82 26.47 0.02
N ALA A 241 -4.04 27.56 0.02
CA ALA A 241 -2.66 27.55 -0.45
C ALA A 241 -1.76 26.58 0.36
N ARG A 242 -2.09 26.36 1.64
CA ARG A 242 -1.38 25.39 2.49
C ARG A 242 -1.53 23.95 2.01
N SER A 243 -2.61 23.60 1.32
CA SER A 243 -2.76 22.26 0.74
C SER A 243 -1.64 21.94 -0.25
N ALA A 244 -1.33 22.89 -1.15
CA ALA A 244 -0.20 22.78 -2.08
C ALA A 244 1.16 22.79 -1.36
N ARG A 245 1.35 23.61 -0.31
CA ARG A 245 2.60 23.60 0.47
C ARG A 245 2.85 22.25 1.16
N ILE A 246 1.80 21.63 1.70
CA ILE A 246 1.90 20.28 2.28
C ILE A 246 2.20 19.26 1.19
N ALA A 247 1.51 19.35 0.04
CA ALA A 247 1.80 18.53 -1.11
C ALA A 247 3.26 18.69 -1.59
N GLU A 248 3.85 19.89 -1.46
CA GLU A 248 5.26 20.14 -1.76
C GLU A 248 6.23 19.52 -0.76
N ALA A 249 5.86 19.45 0.52
CA ALA A 249 6.68 18.82 1.55
C ALA A 249 6.62 17.28 1.50
N CYS A 250 5.50 16.71 1.05
CA CYS A 250 5.34 15.25 0.92
C CYS A 250 5.94 14.77 -0.41
N ARG A 251 7.17 14.23 -0.34
CA ARG A 251 7.95 13.82 -1.52
C ARG A 251 8.22 12.32 -1.64
N PHE A 252 7.95 11.55 -0.60
CA PHE A 252 8.07 10.09 -0.64
C PHE A 252 7.34 9.48 -1.86
N SER A 253 8.06 8.64 -2.61
CA SER A 253 7.53 7.83 -3.72
C SER A 253 7.75 6.35 -3.47
N LEU A 254 6.81 5.51 -3.93
CA LEU A 254 7.00 4.05 -3.94
C LEU A 254 8.14 3.62 -4.86
N ASP A 255 8.57 4.46 -5.80
CA ASP A 255 9.73 4.19 -6.67
C ASP A 255 11.06 4.22 -5.89
N GLU A 256 11.09 4.74 -4.66
CA GLU A 256 12.27 4.69 -3.77
C GLU A 256 12.43 3.32 -3.07
N LEU A 257 11.47 2.40 -3.25
CA LEU A 257 11.49 1.08 -2.64
C LEU A 257 12.21 0.09 -3.54
N GLU A 258 13.39 -0.34 -3.09
CA GLU A 258 14.23 -1.31 -3.77
C GLU A 258 14.15 -2.68 -3.08
N TYR A 259 14.40 -3.74 -3.85
CA TYR A 259 14.49 -5.09 -3.32
C TYR A 259 15.67 -5.20 -2.33
N GLN A 260 15.40 -5.80 -1.18
CA GLN A 260 16.40 -6.10 -0.17
C GLN A 260 16.31 -7.59 0.14
N TYR A 261 17.34 -8.33 -0.23
CA TYR A 261 17.40 -9.76 -0.01
C TYR A 261 18.04 -10.07 1.35
N PRO A 262 17.60 -11.15 2.04
CA PRO A 262 18.28 -11.65 3.23
C PRO A 262 19.74 -12.01 2.95
N GLU A 263 20.55 -11.96 4.00
CA GLU A 263 21.92 -12.46 3.96
C GLU A 263 21.91 -13.98 4.06
N GLU A 264 22.39 -14.66 3.01
CA GLU A 264 22.41 -16.13 2.89
C GLU A 264 23.83 -16.70 2.92
N ARG A 265 24.85 -15.84 3.09
CA ARG A 265 26.25 -16.24 3.06
C ARG A 265 26.71 -16.79 4.40
N ASP A 266 27.33 -17.98 4.36
CA ASP A 266 27.99 -18.58 5.53
C ASP A 266 29.26 -17.78 5.93
N ASP A 267 29.98 -17.26 4.94
CA ASP A 267 31.17 -16.43 5.11
C ASP A 267 30.93 -15.01 4.54
N PRO A 268 30.87 -13.96 5.39
CA PRO A 268 30.66 -12.58 4.96
C PRO A 268 31.76 -12.03 4.05
N THR A 269 32.95 -12.64 4.06
CA THR A 269 34.11 -12.20 3.26
C THR A 269 34.00 -12.58 1.78
N VAL A 270 33.14 -13.56 1.47
CA VAL A 270 32.89 -14.01 0.10
C VAL A 270 31.68 -13.27 -0.47
N THR A 271 31.68 -12.93 -1.76
CA THR A 271 30.54 -12.25 -2.39
C THR A 271 29.36 -13.20 -2.58
N ALA A 272 28.14 -12.66 -2.72
CA ALA A 272 26.95 -13.45 -3.01
C ALA A 272 27.11 -14.21 -4.34
N GLN A 273 27.67 -13.54 -5.35
CA GLN A 273 28.00 -14.15 -6.63
C GLN A 273 28.97 -15.33 -6.49
N ALA A 274 30.10 -15.17 -5.79
CA ALA A 274 31.06 -16.25 -5.62
C ALA A 274 30.47 -17.45 -4.84
N THR A 275 29.59 -17.17 -3.88
CA THR A 275 28.85 -18.21 -3.15
C THR A 275 27.90 -18.96 -4.09
N LEU A 276 27.16 -18.24 -4.93
CA LEU A 276 26.26 -18.83 -5.92
C LEU A 276 27.03 -19.68 -6.93
N GLU A 277 28.16 -19.19 -7.45
CA GLU A 277 29.01 -19.93 -8.38
C GLU A 277 29.49 -21.25 -7.77
N ARG A 278 30.01 -21.20 -6.52
CA ARG A 278 30.44 -22.41 -5.81
C ARG A 278 29.31 -23.43 -5.69
N LEU A 279 28.14 -23.02 -5.21
CA LEU A 279 26.98 -23.91 -5.05
C LEU A 279 26.46 -24.44 -6.39
N THR A 280 26.55 -23.63 -7.45
CA THR A 280 26.14 -24.02 -8.81
C THR A 280 27.04 -25.14 -9.34
N TRP A 281 28.36 -25.01 -9.18
CA TRP A 281 29.31 -26.03 -9.62
C TRP A 281 29.26 -27.30 -8.75
N GLU A 282 29.07 -27.17 -7.44
CA GLU A 282 28.81 -28.30 -6.54
C GLU A 282 27.55 -29.07 -6.97
N GLY A 283 26.43 -28.36 -7.20
CA GLY A 283 25.18 -28.96 -7.67
C GLY A 283 25.29 -29.57 -9.08
N ALA A 284 26.09 -28.97 -9.97
CA ALA A 284 26.35 -29.52 -11.30
C ALA A 284 27.10 -30.86 -11.21
N ALA A 285 28.10 -30.97 -10.34
CA ALA A 285 28.82 -32.22 -10.10
C ALA A 285 27.91 -33.32 -9.53
N GLU A 286 26.98 -32.98 -8.64
CA GLU A 286 25.98 -33.92 -8.11
C GLU A 286 24.98 -34.39 -9.17
N ARG A 287 24.53 -33.50 -10.06
CA ARG A 287 23.55 -33.81 -11.12
C ARG A 287 24.14 -34.56 -12.31
N TYR A 288 25.43 -34.37 -12.58
CA TYR A 288 26.14 -34.97 -13.70
C TYR A 288 27.35 -35.79 -13.22
N PRO A 289 27.13 -36.94 -12.55
CA PRO A 289 28.22 -37.74 -11.97
C PRO A 289 29.18 -38.34 -13.01
N GLU A 290 28.73 -38.49 -14.26
CA GLU A 290 29.54 -38.99 -15.39
C GLU A 290 30.32 -37.87 -16.11
N GLY A 291 30.19 -36.62 -15.63
CA GLY A 291 30.81 -35.44 -16.21
C GLY A 291 29.77 -34.44 -16.74
N ILE A 292 30.05 -33.15 -16.55
CA ILE A 292 29.17 -32.06 -16.98
C ILE A 292 29.33 -31.85 -18.50
N PRO A 293 28.24 -31.92 -19.29
CA PRO A 293 28.31 -31.65 -20.73
C PRO A 293 28.87 -30.25 -21.04
N ILE A 294 29.54 -30.11 -22.19
CA ILE A 294 30.15 -28.83 -22.62
C ILE A 294 29.08 -27.75 -22.80
N GLU A 295 27.93 -28.11 -23.39
CA GLU A 295 26.81 -27.20 -23.59
C GLU A 295 26.25 -26.69 -22.26
N VAL A 296 26.06 -27.59 -21.28
CA VAL A 296 25.62 -27.22 -19.92
C VAL A 296 26.63 -26.31 -19.23
N THR A 297 27.93 -26.59 -19.37
CA THR A 297 29.00 -25.74 -18.83
C THR A 297 28.95 -24.32 -19.43
N ALA A 298 28.75 -24.22 -20.74
CA ALA A 298 28.63 -22.93 -21.43
C ALA A 298 27.37 -22.16 -20.98
N SER A 299 26.24 -22.85 -20.84
CA SER A 299 24.99 -22.26 -20.35
C SER A 299 25.13 -21.76 -18.91
N LEU A 300 25.67 -22.57 -17.98
CA LEU A 300 25.88 -22.16 -16.59
C LEU A 300 26.77 -20.92 -16.49
N GLN A 301 27.88 -20.87 -17.25
CA GLN A 301 28.74 -19.69 -17.29
C GLN A 301 28.05 -18.46 -17.88
N HIS A 302 27.19 -18.64 -18.88
CA HIS A 302 26.41 -17.54 -19.45
C HIS A 302 25.39 -17.00 -18.44
N GLU A 303 24.62 -17.87 -17.80
CA GLU A 303 23.62 -17.51 -16.78
C GLU A 303 24.27 -16.82 -15.58
N LEU A 304 25.36 -17.38 -15.04
CA LEU A 304 26.08 -16.80 -13.90
C LEU A 304 26.59 -15.39 -14.19
N ARG A 305 27.10 -15.13 -15.40
CA ARG A 305 27.51 -13.77 -15.83
C ARG A 305 26.33 -12.80 -15.90
N LEU A 306 25.17 -13.28 -16.35
CA LEU A 306 23.97 -12.44 -16.43
C LEU A 306 23.42 -12.12 -15.03
N ILE A 307 23.41 -13.11 -14.15
CA ILE A 307 23.00 -12.97 -12.74
C ILE A 307 23.90 -11.97 -12.01
N ASP A 308 25.21 -12.02 -12.23
CA ASP A 308 26.18 -11.09 -11.66
C ASP A 308 25.93 -9.65 -12.15
N ARG A 309 25.76 -9.48 -13.48
CA ARG A 309 25.52 -8.16 -14.09
C ARG A 309 24.23 -7.50 -13.60
N LEU A 310 23.23 -8.30 -13.26
CA LEU A 310 21.91 -7.83 -12.79
C LEU A 310 21.77 -7.82 -11.26
N ASP A 311 22.82 -8.22 -10.53
CA ASP A 311 22.85 -8.30 -9.06
C ASP A 311 21.73 -9.19 -8.48
N TYR A 312 21.45 -10.32 -9.14
CA TYR A 312 20.41 -11.28 -8.71
C TYR A 312 20.95 -12.44 -7.88
N ALA A 313 22.26 -12.51 -7.62
CA ALA A 313 22.83 -13.60 -6.84
C ALA A 313 22.18 -13.80 -5.45
N PRO A 314 21.90 -12.73 -4.65
CA PRO A 314 21.23 -12.89 -3.37
C PRO A 314 19.84 -13.54 -3.49
N TYR A 315 19.09 -13.22 -4.54
CA TYR A 315 17.78 -13.80 -4.79
C TYR A 315 17.84 -15.31 -5.02
N PHE A 316 18.76 -15.75 -5.89
CA PHE A 316 18.98 -17.18 -6.16
C PHE A 316 19.43 -17.93 -4.90
N LEU A 317 20.28 -17.31 -4.08
CA LEU A 317 20.70 -17.90 -2.81
C LEU A 317 19.53 -18.08 -1.84
N THR A 318 18.65 -17.09 -1.69
CA THR A 318 17.47 -17.21 -0.80
C THR A 318 16.54 -18.34 -1.26
N VAL A 319 16.26 -18.42 -2.56
CA VAL A 319 15.42 -19.52 -3.09
C VAL A 319 16.10 -20.87 -2.89
N ASN A 320 17.42 -20.96 -3.13
CA ASN A 320 18.20 -22.17 -2.89
C ASN A 320 18.16 -22.60 -1.42
N SER A 321 18.27 -21.68 -0.46
CA SER A 321 18.16 -21.99 0.97
C SER A 321 16.81 -22.60 1.34
N ILE A 322 15.71 -22.05 0.81
CA ILE A 322 14.35 -22.58 1.03
C ILE A 322 14.22 -23.98 0.42
N VAL A 323 14.69 -24.18 -0.81
CA VAL A 323 14.63 -25.47 -1.51
C VAL A 323 15.51 -26.52 -0.84
N ARG A 324 16.73 -26.19 -0.43
CA ARG A 324 17.62 -27.08 0.32
C ARG A 324 16.99 -27.53 1.63
N PHE A 325 16.34 -26.61 2.37
CA PHE A 325 15.59 -26.98 3.57
C PHE A 325 14.47 -27.99 3.24
N ALA A 326 13.62 -27.69 2.25
CA ALA A 326 12.52 -28.58 1.87
C ALA A 326 13.03 -29.98 1.51
N ARG A 327 14.08 -30.07 0.68
CA ARG A 327 14.70 -31.34 0.28
C ARG A 327 15.33 -32.10 1.46
N SER A 328 15.98 -31.40 2.40
CA SER A 328 16.56 -32.03 3.61
C SER A 328 15.51 -32.69 4.51
N ARG A 329 14.25 -32.26 4.40
CA ARG A 329 13.08 -32.83 5.10
C ARG A 329 12.28 -33.80 4.25
N GLY A 330 12.76 -34.13 3.04
CA GLY A 330 12.04 -34.96 2.07
C GLY A 330 10.72 -34.35 1.62
N ILE A 331 10.57 -33.03 1.66
CA ILE A 331 9.39 -32.32 1.16
C ILE A 331 9.55 -32.16 -0.35
N LEU A 332 8.56 -32.60 -1.12
CA LEU A 332 8.57 -32.43 -2.56
C LEU A 332 8.42 -30.94 -2.91
N CYS A 333 9.31 -30.44 -3.76
CA CYS A 333 9.27 -29.09 -4.28
C CYS A 333 9.59 -29.03 -5.77
N GLN A 334 8.97 -28.12 -6.50
CA GLN A 334 9.15 -27.96 -7.94
C GLN A 334 9.01 -26.50 -8.36
N GLY A 335 10.06 -25.95 -8.96
CA GLY A 335 10.00 -24.65 -9.63
C GLY A 335 9.06 -24.67 -10.84
N ARG A 336 8.30 -23.58 -11.02
CA ARG A 336 7.36 -23.33 -12.12
C ARG A 336 7.74 -22.08 -12.93
N GLY A 337 7.00 -21.86 -14.01
CA GLY A 337 7.14 -20.67 -14.85
C GLY A 337 8.45 -20.68 -15.64
N SER A 338 9.00 -19.49 -15.87
CA SER A 338 10.23 -19.30 -16.63
C SER A 338 11.48 -19.79 -15.90
N ALA A 339 11.41 -20.04 -14.59
CA ALA A 339 12.53 -20.63 -13.82
C ALA A 339 12.95 -22.01 -14.36
N ALA A 340 12.04 -22.76 -15.00
CA ALA A 340 12.34 -24.03 -15.65
C ALA A 340 13.35 -23.93 -16.81
N ASN A 341 13.58 -22.73 -17.34
CA ASN A 341 14.52 -22.48 -18.44
C ASN A 341 15.96 -22.25 -17.95
N SER A 342 16.20 -22.18 -16.64
CA SER A 342 17.54 -21.90 -16.09
C SER A 342 18.28 -23.18 -15.72
N ALA A 343 19.48 -23.34 -16.29
CA ALA A 343 20.44 -24.37 -15.92
C ALA A 343 20.92 -24.21 -14.48
N VAL A 344 21.08 -22.96 -14.00
CA VAL A 344 21.41 -22.68 -12.59
C VAL A 344 20.31 -23.19 -11.67
N CYS A 345 19.04 -22.89 -11.97
CA CYS A 345 17.92 -23.42 -11.18
C CYS A 345 17.84 -24.96 -11.18
N PHE A 346 18.20 -25.60 -12.30
CA PHE A 346 18.21 -27.05 -12.42
C PHE A 346 19.29 -27.70 -11.53
N VAL A 347 20.53 -27.20 -11.61
CA VAL A 347 21.65 -27.78 -10.85
C VAL A 347 21.53 -27.53 -9.35
N LEU A 348 20.95 -26.39 -8.94
CA LEU A 348 20.60 -26.12 -7.54
C LEU A 348 19.39 -26.93 -7.03
N GLY A 349 18.70 -27.63 -7.94
CA GLY A 349 17.54 -28.46 -7.61
C GLY A 349 16.28 -27.69 -7.28
N ILE A 350 16.21 -26.41 -7.69
CA ILE A 350 15.01 -25.59 -7.69
C ILE A 350 14.02 -26.13 -8.74
N THR A 351 14.53 -26.54 -9.90
CA THR A 351 13.74 -27.18 -10.96
C THR A 351 14.19 -28.62 -11.19
N SER A 352 13.28 -29.46 -11.69
CA SER A 352 13.56 -30.86 -12.01
C SER A 352 13.76 -31.15 -13.49
N ILE A 353 13.61 -30.14 -14.36
CA ILE A 353 13.70 -30.30 -15.82
C ILE A 353 15.08 -29.83 -16.27
N ASP A 354 15.79 -30.70 -16.97
CA ASP A 354 17.07 -30.38 -17.62
C ASP A 354 16.82 -29.49 -18.86
N PRO A 355 17.27 -28.23 -18.86
CA PRO A 355 17.09 -27.35 -20.00
C PRO A 355 17.91 -27.80 -21.21
N GLY A 356 18.97 -28.60 -21.05
CA GLY A 356 19.72 -29.14 -22.20
C GLY A 356 18.92 -30.09 -23.09
N ARG A 357 17.74 -30.54 -22.64
CA ARG A 357 16.85 -31.43 -23.41
C ARG A 357 15.78 -30.69 -24.22
N ASN A 358 15.59 -29.39 -24.03
CA ASN A 358 14.58 -28.57 -24.71
C ASN A 358 15.16 -27.21 -25.08
N ASP A 359 14.86 -26.66 -26.28
CA ASP A 359 15.25 -25.29 -26.69
C ASP A 359 14.48 -24.21 -25.90
N LEU A 360 14.77 -24.09 -24.60
CA LEU A 360 14.18 -23.13 -23.69
C LEU A 360 15.09 -21.92 -23.56
N LEU A 361 14.58 -20.73 -23.94
CA LEU A 361 15.32 -19.48 -23.88
C LEU A 361 15.40 -18.93 -22.45
N PHE A 362 16.62 -18.81 -21.92
CA PHE A 362 16.90 -18.22 -20.60
C PHE A 362 16.57 -16.72 -20.55
N GLU A 363 16.66 -16.01 -21.67
CA GLU A 363 16.36 -14.58 -21.78
C GLU A 363 14.88 -14.27 -21.55
N ARG A 364 14.00 -15.29 -21.62
CA ARG A 364 12.60 -15.17 -21.21
C ARG A 364 12.42 -15.17 -19.70
N PHE A 365 13.42 -15.65 -18.97
CA PHE A 365 13.45 -15.71 -17.50
C PHE A 365 14.18 -14.50 -16.93
N VAL A 366 15.40 -14.22 -17.41
CA VAL A 366 16.21 -13.07 -16.99
C VAL A 366 16.52 -12.21 -18.20
N SER A 367 16.07 -10.95 -18.19
CA SER A 367 16.22 -10.02 -19.33
C SER A 367 16.82 -8.69 -18.89
N GLU A 368 17.97 -8.32 -19.45
CA GLU A 368 18.61 -7.02 -19.24
C GLU A 368 17.71 -5.83 -19.61
N GLU A 369 16.91 -5.98 -20.66
CA GLU A 369 16.01 -4.90 -21.14
C GLU A 369 14.88 -4.56 -20.16
N ARG A 370 14.49 -5.51 -19.30
CA ARG A 370 13.37 -5.34 -18.36
C ARG A 370 13.80 -4.75 -17.03
N ARG A 371 15.02 -5.06 -16.56
CA ARG A 371 15.55 -4.69 -15.22
C ARG A 371 14.58 -4.99 -14.07
N GLU A 372 13.73 -6.01 -14.23
CA GLU A 372 12.83 -6.52 -13.20
C GLU A 372 13.36 -7.87 -12.72
N PRO A 373 13.39 -8.13 -11.39
CA PRO A 373 13.85 -9.42 -10.88
C PRO A 373 13.01 -10.57 -11.46
N PRO A 374 13.65 -11.72 -11.76
CA PRO A 374 12.91 -12.90 -12.20
C PRO A 374 11.98 -13.40 -11.09
N ASP A 375 10.83 -13.96 -11.46
CA ASP A 375 9.91 -14.59 -10.51
C ASP A 375 10.15 -16.12 -10.49
N ILE A 376 10.65 -16.63 -9.37
CA ILE A 376 10.86 -18.06 -9.12
C ILE A 376 9.75 -18.58 -8.21
N ASP A 377 8.68 -19.04 -8.85
CA ASP A 377 7.59 -19.74 -8.17
C ASP A 377 8.01 -21.17 -7.83
N VAL A 378 8.11 -21.49 -6.54
CA VAL A 378 8.36 -22.85 -6.07
C VAL A 378 7.10 -23.42 -5.45
N ASP A 379 6.60 -24.50 -6.04
CA ASP A 379 5.55 -25.32 -5.44
C ASP A 379 6.12 -26.21 -4.36
N PHE A 380 5.38 -26.37 -3.27
CA PHE A 380 5.68 -27.33 -2.21
C PHE A 380 4.49 -28.27 -2.02
N GLU A 381 4.78 -29.50 -1.59
CA GLU A 381 3.78 -30.48 -1.15
C GLU A 381 2.72 -29.84 -0.23
N HIS A 382 1.44 -29.98 -0.60
CA HIS A 382 0.35 -29.23 0.03
C HIS A 382 0.26 -29.46 1.55
N GLU A 383 0.37 -30.72 2.00
CA GLU A 383 0.25 -31.10 3.41
C GLU A 383 1.45 -30.65 4.25
N ARG A 384 2.61 -30.43 3.61
CA ARG A 384 3.89 -30.13 4.28
C ARG A 384 4.40 -28.71 4.04
N ARG A 385 3.67 -27.90 3.25
CA ARG A 385 3.99 -26.49 2.98
C ARG A 385 4.15 -25.67 4.26
N GLU A 386 3.36 -25.97 5.28
CA GLU A 386 3.43 -25.27 6.58
C GLU A 386 4.79 -25.45 7.26
N GLU A 387 5.46 -26.60 7.10
CA GLU A 387 6.80 -26.82 7.65
C GLU A 387 7.83 -25.84 7.06
N VAL A 388 7.72 -25.56 5.76
CA VAL A 388 8.57 -24.61 5.03
C VAL A 388 8.28 -23.18 5.49
N ILE A 389 7.00 -22.80 5.60
CA ILE A 389 6.59 -21.49 6.11
C ILE A 389 7.14 -21.25 7.52
N GLN A 390 7.02 -22.25 8.41
CA GLN A 390 7.54 -22.12 9.77
C GLN A 390 9.06 -22.09 9.81
N TRP A 391 9.76 -22.74 8.88
CA TRP A 391 11.21 -22.60 8.74
C TRP A 391 11.58 -21.18 8.33
N ILE A 392 10.92 -20.61 7.31
CA ILE A 392 11.13 -19.21 6.88
C ILE A 392 10.95 -18.26 8.07
N TYR A 393 9.89 -18.42 8.88
CA TYR A 393 9.70 -17.60 10.07
C TYR A 393 10.78 -17.76 11.14
N ARG A 394 11.32 -18.97 11.33
CA ARG A 394 12.41 -19.21 12.29
C ARG A 394 13.74 -18.66 11.80
N THR A 395 14.03 -18.79 10.50
CA THR A 395 15.28 -18.37 9.88
C THR A 395 15.35 -16.85 9.75
N TYR A 396 14.31 -16.23 9.19
CA TYR A 396 14.34 -14.80 8.87
C TYR A 396 13.66 -13.92 9.94
N GLY A 397 12.84 -14.51 10.80
CA GLY A 397 12.08 -13.78 11.82
C GLY A 397 10.72 -13.30 11.32
N ARG A 398 9.76 -13.14 12.25
CA ARG A 398 8.39 -12.67 11.96
C ARG A 398 8.29 -11.17 11.70
N ASP A 399 9.37 -10.45 11.94
CA ASP A 399 9.55 -9.03 11.65
C ASP A 399 10.01 -8.78 10.21
N ARG A 400 10.59 -9.80 9.55
CA ARG A 400 11.10 -9.71 8.16
C ARG A 400 10.42 -10.67 7.18
N ALA A 401 9.64 -11.63 7.67
CA ALA A 401 8.82 -12.51 6.84
C ALA A 401 7.33 -12.37 7.16
N ALA A 402 6.49 -12.34 6.13
CA ALA A 402 5.03 -12.29 6.24
C ALA A 402 4.37 -13.00 5.04
N LEU A 403 3.14 -13.48 5.23
CA LEU A 403 2.33 -13.96 4.10
C LEU A 403 1.76 -12.78 3.33
N THR A 404 1.75 -12.88 2.01
CA THR A 404 1.10 -11.90 1.15
C THR A 404 -0.42 -11.99 1.30
N ALA A 405 -1.06 -10.84 1.45
CA ALA A 405 -2.51 -10.76 1.56
C ALA A 405 -3.16 -10.73 0.17
N VAL A 406 -4.31 -11.39 0.03
CA VAL A 406 -5.15 -11.31 -1.18
C VAL A 406 -6.31 -10.36 -0.93
N VAL A 407 -6.49 -9.40 -1.82
CA VAL A 407 -7.66 -8.52 -1.82
C VAL A 407 -8.73 -9.13 -2.71
N THR A 408 -9.82 -9.59 -2.10
CA THR A 408 -10.97 -10.14 -2.83
C THR A 408 -11.78 -9.00 -3.44
N ARG A 409 -11.95 -9.04 -4.76
CA ARG A 409 -12.84 -8.12 -5.49
C ARG A 409 -14.20 -8.77 -5.68
N TYR A 410 -15.25 -7.96 -5.68
CA TYR A 410 -16.57 -8.40 -6.09
C TYR A 410 -16.54 -8.92 -7.53
N ARG A 411 -17.01 -10.16 -7.71
CA ARG A 411 -17.37 -10.72 -9.03
C ARG A 411 -18.86 -10.55 -9.25
N SER A 412 -19.32 -10.62 -10.50
CA SER A 412 -20.70 -10.27 -10.89
C SER A 412 -21.78 -10.89 -9.99
N LYS A 413 -21.70 -12.20 -9.70
CA LYS A 413 -22.66 -12.88 -8.82
C LYS A 413 -22.64 -12.33 -7.38
N GLY A 414 -21.46 -12.13 -6.81
CA GLY A 414 -21.33 -11.58 -5.46
C GLY A 414 -21.79 -10.13 -5.37
N ALA A 415 -21.50 -9.33 -6.40
CA ALA A 415 -21.95 -7.94 -6.49
C ALA A 415 -23.48 -7.86 -6.55
N LEU A 416 -24.11 -8.60 -7.48
CA LEU A 416 -25.57 -8.64 -7.60
C LEU A 416 -26.23 -9.09 -6.30
N ARG A 417 -25.64 -10.11 -5.64
CA ARG A 417 -26.19 -10.61 -4.38
C ARG A 417 -26.16 -9.61 -3.25
N ASP A 418 -25.00 -9.01 -2.99
CA ASP A 418 -24.85 -8.11 -1.86
C ASP A 418 -25.58 -6.77 -2.12
N VAL A 419 -25.60 -6.30 -3.38
CA VAL A 419 -26.38 -5.13 -3.78
C VAL A 419 -27.88 -5.42 -3.68
N GLY A 420 -28.35 -6.57 -4.16
CA GLY A 420 -29.76 -6.97 -4.07
C GLY A 420 -30.24 -7.01 -2.63
N LYS A 421 -29.46 -7.62 -1.73
CA LYS A 421 -29.72 -7.61 -0.28
C LYS A 421 -29.76 -6.19 0.30
N ALA A 422 -28.80 -5.33 -0.07
CA ALA A 422 -28.77 -3.95 0.38
C ALA A 422 -29.97 -3.12 -0.13
N LEU A 423 -30.52 -3.46 -1.30
CA LEU A 423 -31.75 -2.86 -1.83
C LEU A 423 -33.03 -3.49 -1.27
N GLY A 424 -32.92 -4.49 -0.39
CA GLY A 424 -34.07 -5.16 0.22
C GLY A 424 -34.76 -6.18 -0.69
N LEU A 425 -34.10 -6.65 -1.75
CA LEU A 425 -34.62 -7.73 -2.58
C LEU A 425 -34.54 -9.06 -1.83
N PRO A 426 -35.57 -9.93 -1.93
CA PRO A 426 -35.55 -11.23 -1.30
C PRO A 426 -34.59 -12.18 -2.03
N GLU A 427 -34.05 -13.19 -1.33
CA GLU A 427 -32.98 -14.06 -1.86
C GLU A 427 -33.41 -14.88 -3.09
N ASP A 428 -34.70 -15.14 -3.28
CA ASP A 428 -35.27 -15.85 -4.43
C ASP A 428 -35.29 -15.01 -5.71
N LEU A 429 -35.21 -13.67 -5.61
CA LEU A 429 -35.14 -12.75 -6.74
C LEU A 429 -33.69 -12.47 -7.20
N ILE A 430 -32.71 -12.79 -6.36
CA ILE A 430 -31.27 -12.46 -6.52
C ILE A 430 -30.53 -13.61 -7.19
#